data_AF-A0A0B7ABR2-F1
#
_entry.id   AF-A0A0B7ABR2-F1
#
_cell.length_a   1.000
_cell.length_b   1.000
_cell.length_c   1.000
_cell.angle_alpha   90.00
_cell.angle_beta   90.00
_cell.angle_gamma   90.00
#
_symmetry.space_group_name_H-M   'P 1'
#
loop_
_entity.id
_entity.type
_entity.pdbx_description
1 polymer ?
#
loop_
_entity_poly.entity_id
_entity_poly.type
_entity_poly.pdbx_seq_one_letter_code
_entity_poly.pdbx_strand_id
1 'polypeptide(L)'
;SIHTWMTMTSVNVCNWHLVLITFGRWLYLRYPVRSARLFKGWRMYTSMFFTLFVTACLQGMVLYMGVAAEEFTTLFEENQCHFQAAYGMTLATEMVTCFLPLAFLILFSIQIFYDVKFKSRGTSLGTTVLHQNRRAARDKNLAILLLVINIQFFVTNVPIATIYLTAELTFDKRHVIDYELSKLAIAAGRMLLYGGYATNCIIYCLFGSRFRNE
;
A
#
# COMPACT_ATOMS: atom_id res chain seq x y z
N SER A 1 -9.62 20.35 4.97
CA SER A 1 -8.60 19.51 5.64
C SER A 1 -9.10 18.07 5.90
N ILE A 2 -10.31 17.89 6.46
CA ILE A 2 -10.86 16.56 6.82
C ILE A 2 -10.88 15.56 5.65
N HIS A 3 -11.36 15.98 4.47
CA HIS A 3 -11.38 15.12 3.29
C HIS A 3 -9.99 14.57 2.95
N THR A 4 -8.97 15.44 2.86
CA THR A 4 -7.59 15.03 2.59
C THR A 4 -7.06 14.05 3.63
N TRP A 5 -7.32 14.32 4.92
CA TRP A 5 -6.93 13.42 6.00
C TRP A 5 -7.60 12.04 5.88
N MET A 6 -8.91 11.99 5.61
CA MET A 6 -9.63 10.74 5.38
C MET A 6 -9.08 9.98 4.19
N THR A 7 -8.81 10.66 3.08
CA THR A 7 -8.21 10.05 1.89
C THR A 7 -6.85 9.45 2.20
N MET A 8 -5.92 10.22 2.78
CA MET A 8 -4.57 9.73 3.09
C MET A 8 -4.59 8.59 4.12
N THR A 9 -5.48 8.68 5.10
CA THR A 9 -5.69 7.58 6.06
C THR A 9 -6.17 6.32 5.33
N SER A 10 -7.20 6.44 4.48
CA SER A 10 -7.72 5.31 3.70
C SER A 10 -6.65 4.69 2.81
N VAL A 11 -5.83 5.52 2.15
CA VAL A 11 -4.72 5.08 1.31
C VAL A 11 -3.76 4.22 2.13
N ASN A 12 -3.32 4.73 3.27
CA ASN A 12 -2.35 4.06 4.13
C ASN A 12 -2.90 2.76 4.71
N VAL A 13 -4.18 2.74 5.09
CA VAL A 13 -4.87 1.53 5.53
C VAL A 13 -4.82 0.47 4.44
N CYS A 14 -5.18 0.82 3.20
CA CYS A 14 -5.12 -0.10 2.08
C CYS A 14 -3.71 -0.65 1.85
N ASN A 15 -2.70 0.21 1.92
CA ASN A 15 -1.29 -0.16 1.72
C ASN A 15 -0.84 -1.19 2.77
N TRP A 16 -1.14 -0.94 4.03
CA TRP A 16 -0.79 -1.86 5.12
C TRP A 16 -1.64 -3.14 5.13
N HIS A 17 -2.90 -3.07 4.73
CA HIS A 17 -3.73 -4.27 4.53
C HIS A 17 -3.15 -5.16 3.43
N LEU A 18 -2.64 -4.58 2.34
CA LEU A 18 -1.98 -5.34 1.29
C LEU A 18 -0.73 -6.08 1.83
N VAL A 19 0.05 -5.42 2.68
CA VAL A 19 1.19 -6.03 3.37
C VAL A 19 0.72 -7.20 4.25
N LEU A 20 -0.32 -7.00 5.05
CA LEU A 20 -0.87 -8.05 5.92
C LEU A 20 -1.40 -9.25 5.13
N ILE A 21 -2.07 -9.02 4.00
CA ILE A 21 -2.56 -10.09 3.11
C ILE A 21 -1.38 -10.88 2.54
N THR A 22 -0.37 -10.17 2.03
CA THR A 22 0.83 -10.78 1.44
C THR A 22 1.62 -11.57 2.50
N PHE A 23 1.79 -10.99 3.69
CA PHE A 23 2.43 -11.65 4.83
C PHE A 23 1.67 -12.88 5.29
N GLY A 24 0.35 -12.80 5.40
CA GLY A 24 -0.48 -13.94 5.79
C GLY A 24 -0.42 -15.06 4.77
N ARG A 25 -0.30 -14.71 3.48
CA ARG A 25 -0.06 -15.69 2.43
C ARG A 25 1.31 -16.36 2.56
N TRP A 26 2.37 -15.58 2.79
CA TRP A 26 3.71 -16.11 3.04
C TRP A 26 3.72 -17.06 4.25
N LEU A 27 3.11 -16.67 5.37
CA LEU A 27 2.98 -17.53 6.56
C LEU A 27 2.22 -18.82 6.26
N TYR A 28 1.13 -18.75 5.49
CA TYR A 28 0.36 -19.93 5.10
C TYR A 28 1.18 -20.91 4.25
N LEU A 29 1.97 -20.38 3.31
CA LEU A 29 2.85 -21.21 2.51
C LEU A 29 3.94 -21.83 3.36
N ARG A 30 4.59 -21.09 4.25
CA ARG A 30 5.73 -21.60 5.02
C ARG A 30 5.34 -22.48 6.21
N TYR A 31 4.27 -22.14 6.93
CA TYR A 31 3.85 -22.80 8.17
C TYR A 31 2.35 -23.15 8.19
N PRO A 32 1.87 -24.05 7.32
CA PRO A 32 0.42 -24.30 7.11
C PRO A 32 -0.35 -24.69 8.39
N VAL A 33 0.26 -25.46 9.29
CA VAL A 33 -0.38 -25.89 10.55
C VAL A 33 -0.46 -24.75 11.57
N ARG A 34 0.57 -23.90 11.66
CA ARG A 34 0.59 -22.76 12.60
C ARG A 34 -0.26 -21.62 12.07
N SER A 35 -0.20 -21.34 10.78
CA SER A 35 -0.98 -20.28 10.13
C SER A 35 -2.48 -20.51 10.29
N ALA A 36 -2.95 -21.76 10.20
CA ALA A 36 -4.37 -22.09 10.41
C ALA A 36 -4.89 -21.69 11.81
N ARG A 37 -4.02 -21.68 12.83
CA ARG A 37 -4.38 -21.23 14.18
C ARG A 37 -4.27 -19.72 14.35
N LEU A 38 -3.30 -19.09 13.68
CA LEU A 38 -3.08 -17.64 13.74
C LEU A 38 -4.20 -16.88 13.02
N PHE A 39 -4.64 -17.40 11.87
CA PHE A 39 -5.65 -16.78 11.01
C PHE A 39 -7.09 -17.21 11.33
N LYS A 40 -7.43 -17.36 12.61
CA LYS A 40 -8.84 -17.45 13.03
C LYS A 40 -9.53 -16.10 12.78
N GLY A 41 -10.77 -16.12 12.30
CA GLY A 41 -11.50 -14.94 11.80
C GLY A 41 -11.38 -13.70 12.69
N TRP A 42 -11.63 -13.82 14.00
CA TRP A 42 -11.56 -12.68 14.92
C TRP A 42 -10.18 -12.00 14.96
N ARG A 43 -9.08 -12.76 14.83
CA ARG A 43 -7.71 -12.21 14.86
C ARG A 43 -7.39 -11.40 13.61
N MET A 44 -7.94 -11.80 12.45
CA MET A 44 -7.83 -11.00 11.22
C MET A 44 -8.54 -9.66 11.38
N TYR A 45 -9.76 -9.65 11.91
CA TYR A 45 -10.49 -8.41 12.18
C TYR A 45 -9.74 -7.52 13.17
N THR A 46 -9.19 -8.09 14.25
CA THR A 46 -8.35 -7.33 15.19
C THR A 46 -7.14 -6.71 14.51
N SER A 47 -6.44 -7.45 13.64
CA SER A 47 -5.30 -6.87 12.90
C SER A 47 -5.71 -5.76 11.93
N MET A 48 -6.83 -5.92 11.23
CA MET A 48 -7.34 -4.90 10.31
C MET A 48 -7.74 -3.63 11.04
N PHE A 49 -8.44 -3.77 12.18
CA PHE A 49 -8.82 -2.66 13.04
C PHE A 49 -7.60 -1.98 13.66
N PHE A 50 -6.62 -2.75 14.12
CA PHE A 50 -5.38 -2.20 14.66
C PHE A 50 -4.62 -1.38 13.61
N THR A 51 -4.50 -1.87 12.37
CA THR A 51 -3.90 -1.11 11.27
C THR A 51 -4.66 0.19 11.00
N LEU A 52 -6.00 0.13 10.97
CA LEU A 52 -6.83 1.33 10.83
C LEU A 52 -6.56 2.34 11.95
N PHE A 53 -6.56 1.89 13.19
CA PHE A 53 -6.32 2.76 14.35
C PHE A 53 -4.93 3.42 14.28
N VAL A 54 -3.87 2.63 14.06
CA VAL A 54 -2.49 3.15 14.02
C VAL A 54 -2.30 4.14 12.87
N THR A 55 -2.82 3.84 11.68
CA THR A 55 -2.71 4.73 10.52
C THR A 55 -3.53 6.01 10.70
N ALA A 56 -4.73 5.94 11.29
CA ALA A 56 -5.54 7.10 11.62
C ALA A 56 -4.86 8.00 12.67
N CYS A 57 -4.24 7.43 13.69
CA CYS A 57 -3.46 8.18 14.68
C CYS A 57 -2.25 8.86 14.05
N LEU A 58 -1.49 8.14 13.21
CA LEU A 58 -0.32 8.69 12.52
C LEU A 58 -0.71 9.88 11.62
N GLN A 59 -1.76 9.71 10.81
CA GLN A 59 -2.25 10.78 9.92
C GLN A 59 -2.91 11.92 10.70
N GLY A 60 -3.58 11.62 11.80
CA GLY A 60 -4.13 12.63 12.71
C GLY A 60 -3.04 13.49 13.34
N MET A 61 -1.91 12.90 13.71
CA MET A 61 -0.73 13.62 14.19
C MET A 61 -0.16 14.55 13.12
N VAL A 62 -0.02 14.08 11.87
CA VAL A 62 0.45 14.91 10.74
C VAL A 62 -0.49 16.09 10.50
N LEU A 63 -1.80 15.84 10.53
CA LEU A 63 -2.81 16.88 10.40
C LEU A 63 -2.73 17.90 11.54
N TYR A 64 -2.68 17.45 12.79
CA TYR A 64 -2.59 18.33 13.96
C TYR A 64 -1.35 19.22 13.89
N MET A 65 -0.18 18.64 13.61
CA MET A 65 1.08 19.38 13.50
C MET A 65 1.07 20.36 12.33
N GLY A 66 0.41 20.01 11.22
CA GLY A 66 0.27 20.92 10.09
C GLY A 66 -0.64 22.11 10.38
N VAL A 67 -1.77 21.91 11.08
CA VAL A 67 -2.65 23.01 11.52
C VAL A 67 -1.92 23.91 12.50
N ALA A 68 -1.23 23.32 13.49
CA ALA A 68 -0.45 24.08 14.47
C ALA A 68 0.70 24.87 13.82
N ALA A 69 1.27 24.38 12.72
CA ALA A 69 2.27 25.09 11.94
C ALA A 69 1.66 26.21 11.08
N GLU A 70 0.48 26.00 10.48
CA GLU A 70 -0.25 27.01 9.70
C GLU A 70 -0.71 28.20 10.57
N GLU A 71 -1.12 27.98 11.83
CA GLU A 71 -1.39 29.06 12.79
C GLU A 71 -0.15 29.92 13.07
N PHE A 72 1.06 29.38 12.85
CA PHE A 72 2.32 30.11 13.00
C PHE A 72 2.73 30.87 11.74
N THR A 73 2.39 30.38 10.54
CA THR A 73 2.74 30.99 9.24
C THR A 73 1.67 31.92 8.67
N THR A 74 0.39 31.77 9.05
CA THR A 74 -0.71 32.68 8.64
C THR A 74 -0.61 34.09 9.22
N LEU A 75 0.34 34.34 10.13
CA LEU A 75 0.79 35.68 10.49
C LEU A 75 1.57 36.39 9.36
N PHE A 76 1.97 35.67 8.30
CA PHE A 76 2.87 36.21 7.26
C PHE A 76 2.40 36.06 5.79
N GLU A 77 1.45 35.20 5.42
CA GLU A 77 0.99 35.12 4.02
C GLU A 77 -0.43 34.50 3.88
N GLU A 78 -1.37 35.28 3.35
CA GLU A 78 -2.75 34.85 3.04
C GLU A 78 -2.80 33.97 1.78
N ASN A 79 -3.64 32.92 1.82
CA ASN A 79 -4.27 32.23 0.67
C ASN A 79 -3.69 30.93 0.08
N GLN A 80 -2.96 30.07 0.81
CA GLN A 80 -2.70 28.71 0.29
C GLN A 80 -3.00 27.59 1.29
N CYS A 81 -4.11 26.89 1.07
CA CYS A 81 -4.51 25.66 1.77
C CYS A 81 -3.68 24.42 1.33
N HIS A 82 -2.36 24.54 1.31
CA HIS A 82 -1.47 23.41 1.12
C HIS A 82 -0.74 23.15 2.43
N PHE A 83 -1.11 22.04 3.10
CA PHE A 83 -0.44 21.53 4.29
C PHE A 83 1.05 21.31 4.00
N GLN A 84 1.87 22.30 4.33
CA GLN A 84 3.31 22.19 4.26
C GLN A 84 3.81 21.82 5.66
N ALA A 85 3.57 20.55 6.04
CA ALA A 85 4.22 20.01 7.22
C ALA A 85 5.74 20.14 7.05
N ALA A 86 6.46 20.35 8.16
CA ALA A 86 7.93 20.42 8.13
C ALA A 86 8.49 19.27 7.29
N TYR A 87 9.38 19.57 6.33
CA TYR A 87 9.88 18.61 5.34
C TYR A 87 10.28 17.24 5.94
N GLY A 88 10.89 17.23 7.12
CA GLY A 88 11.23 15.99 7.84
C GLY A 88 10.04 15.12 8.24
N MET A 89 8.90 15.71 8.62
CA MET A 89 7.67 14.98 8.93
C MET A 89 7.02 14.39 7.69
N THR A 90 7.00 15.15 6.58
CA THR A 90 6.52 14.65 5.28
C THR A 90 7.37 13.47 4.82
N LEU A 91 8.70 13.60 4.91
CA LEU A 91 9.65 12.52 4.61
C LEU A 91 9.39 11.27 5.46
N ALA A 92 9.32 11.41 6.78
CA ALA A 92 9.08 10.30 7.69
C ALA A 92 7.73 9.61 7.40
N THR A 93 6.70 10.40 7.10
CA THR A 93 5.36 9.90 6.79
C THR A 93 5.40 9.06 5.51
N GLU A 94 5.90 9.61 4.39
CA GLU A 94 5.98 8.90 3.10
C GLU A 94 6.84 7.62 3.18
N MET A 95 7.92 7.66 3.96
CA MET A 95 8.75 6.47 4.21
C MET A 95 7.94 5.35 4.90
N VAL A 96 7.13 5.68 5.89
CA VAL A 96 6.32 4.71 6.65
C VAL A 96 5.08 4.27 5.87
N THR A 97 4.49 5.13 5.06
CA THR A 97 3.18 4.89 4.43
C THR A 97 3.26 4.36 3.00
N CYS A 98 4.37 4.58 2.31
CA CYS A 98 4.59 4.12 0.95
C CYS A 98 5.79 3.17 0.85
N PHE A 99 7.01 3.63 1.18
CA PHE A 99 8.23 2.88 0.89
C PHE A 99 8.43 1.67 1.80
N LEU A 100 8.06 1.75 3.08
CA LEU A 100 8.14 0.62 4.00
C LEU A 100 7.15 -0.50 3.63
N PRO A 101 5.86 -0.22 3.34
CA PRO A 101 4.96 -1.19 2.74
C PRO A 101 5.50 -1.80 1.45
N LEU A 102 6.02 -0.97 0.53
CA LEU A 102 6.63 -1.44 -0.72
C LEU A 102 7.75 -2.46 -0.46
N ALA A 103 8.66 -2.14 0.47
CA ALA A 103 9.76 -3.03 0.84
C ALA A 103 9.25 -4.38 1.35
N PHE A 104 8.26 -4.38 2.26
CA PHE A 104 7.64 -5.62 2.75
C PHE A 104 6.95 -6.40 1.63
N LEU A 105 6.24 -5.73 0.73
CA LEU A 105 5.56 -6.37 -0.40
C LEU A 105 6.55 -7.04 -1.34
N ILE A 106 7.67 -6.39 -1.66
CA ILE A 106 8.75 -6.97 -2.47
C ILE A 106 9.35 -8.19 -1.77
N LEU A 107 9.74 -8.03 -0.50
CA LEU A 107 10.36 -9.09 0.30
C LEU A 107 9.46 -10.33 0.38
N PHE A 108 8.20 -10.17 0.77
CA PHE A 108 7.28 -11.30 0.91
C PHE A 108 6.92 -11.92 -0.44
N SER A 109 6.76 -11.13 -1.50
CA SER A 109 6.49 -11.68 -2.84
C SER A 109 7.66 -12.52 -3.36
N ILE A 110 8.91 -12.07 -3.20
CA ILE A 110 10.09 -12.87 -3.56
C ILE A 110 10.09 -14.20 -2.79
N GLN A 111 9.85 -14.16 -1.48
CA GLN A 111 9.80 -15.37 -0.65
C GLN A 111 8.65 -16.31 -1.06
N ILE A 112 7.47 -15.77 -1.38
CA ILE A 112 6.32 -16.55 -1.89
C ILE A 112 6.69 -17.27 -3.18
N PHE A 113 7.31 -16.58 -4.15
CA PHE A 113 7.72 -17.21 -5.41
C PHE A 113 8.77 -18.29 -5.20
N TYR A 114 9.73 -18.05 -4.30
CA TYR A 114 10.73 -19.04 -3.95
C TYR A 114 10.10 -20.30 -3.34
N ASP A 115 9.22 -20.13 -2.34
CA ASP A 115 8.56 -21.23 -1.66
C ASP A 115 7.63 -22.02 -2.60
N VAL A 116 6.88 -21.35 -3.48
CA VAL A 116 6.02 -22.01 -4.49
C VAL A 116 6.86 -22.83 -5.47
N LYS A 117 7.99 -22.27 -5.96
CA LYS A 117 8.89 -22.97 -6.89
C LYS A 117 9.58 -24.18 -6.25
N PHE A 118 10.03 -24.05 -5.00
CA PHE A 118 10.76 -25.11 -4.32
C PHE A 118 9.84 -26.25 -3.87
N LYS A 119 8.66 -25.94 -3.32
CA LYS A 119 7.67 -26.95 -2.91
C LYS A 119 7.14 -27.77 -4.08
N SER A 120 7.06 -27.18 -5.27
CA SER A 120 6.70 -27.92 -6.49
C SER A 120 7.68 -29.05 -6.84
N ARG A 121 8.90 -29.05 -6.29
CA ARG A 121 9.92 -30.09 -6.56
C ARG A 121 9.98 -31.20 -5.50
N GLY A 122 9.55 -30.94 -4.27
CA GLY A 122 9.80 -31.83 -3.12
C GLY A 122 8.66 -32.77 -2.70
N THR A 123 7.45 -32.60 -3.21
CA THR A 123 6.28 -33.42 -2.83
C THR A 123 5.90 -34.39 -3.95
N SER A 124 6.56 -35.55 -4.04
CA SER A 124 6.11 -36.67 -4.90
C SER A 124 5.74 -37.94 -4.13
N LEU A 125 5.81 -37.94 -2.80
CA LEU A 125 5.44 -39.11 -1.99
C LEU A 125 4.08 -38.93 -1.31
N GLY A 126 3.05 -39.56 -1.86
CA GLY A 126 1.94 -40.09 -1.05
C GLY A 126 0.56 -39.40 -1.10
N THR A 127 0.37 -38.29 -1.81
CA THR A 127 -0.97 -37.70 -2.01
C THR A 127 -1.48 -37.91 -3.44
N THR A 128 -2.78 -38.19 -3.60
CA THR A 128 -3.45 -38.31 -4.91
C THR A 128 -3.08 -37.14 -5.82
N VAL A 129 -2.34 -37.42 -6.89
CA VAL A 129 -1.71 -36.46 -7.81
C VAL A 129 -2.67 -35.34 -8.26
N LEU A 130 -3.95 -35.66 -8.42
CA LEU A 130 -4.97 -34.74 -8.93
C LEU A 130 -5.34 -33.61 -7.94
N HIS A 131 -5.47 -33.91 -6.64
CA HIS A 131 -5.74 -32.89 -5.61
C HIS A 131 -4.55 -31.96 -5.38
N GLN A 132 -3.34 -32.49 -5.51
CA GLN A 132 -2.10 -31.74 -5.35
C GLN A 132 -1.89 -30.76 -6.51
N ASN A 133 -2.15 -31.19 -7.75
CA ASN A 133 -2.05 -30.32 -8.93
C ASN A 133 -3.02 -29.13 -8.87
N ARG A 134 -4.28 -29.36 -8.43
CA ARG A 134 -5.26 -28.27 -8.25
C ARG A 134 -4.82 -27.25 -7.20
N ARG A 135 -4.25 -27.71 -6.08
CA ARG A 135 -3.75 -26.82 -5.02
C ARG A 135 -2.55 -26.00 -5.49
N ALA A 136 -1.58 -26.63 -6.16
CA ALA A 136 -0.41 -25.95 -6.71
C ALA A 136 -0.80 -24.89 -7.76
N ALA A 137 -1.72 -25.21 -8.67
CA ALA A 137 -2.24 -24.26 -9.66
C ALA A 137 -2.93 -23.05 -8.99
N ARG A 138 -3.78 -23.30 -8.00
CA ARG A 138 -4.41 -22.23 -7.21
C ARG A 138 -3.37 -21.37 -6.51
N ASP A 139 -2.35 -22.00 -5.93
CA ASP A 139 -1.33 -21.29 -5.18
C ASP A 139 -0.44 -20.42 -6.08
N LYS A 140 -0.16 -20.89 -7.31
CA LYS A 140 0.51 -20.12 -8.37
C LYS A 140 -0.33 -18.93 -8.84
N ASN A 141 -1.62 -19.13 -9.11
CA ASN A 141 -2.51 -18.05 -9.55
C ASN A 141 -2.60 -16.95 -8.49
N LEU A 142 -2.67 -17.30 -7.21
CA LEU A 142 -2.70 -16.31 -6.13
C LEU A 142 -1.36 -15.58 -5.97
N ALA A 143 -0.23 -16.25 -6.19
CA ALA A 143 1.08 -15.59 -6.21
C ALA A 143 1.20 -14.59 -7.38
N ILE A 144 0.69 -14.95 -8.56
CA ILE A 144 0.62 -14.05 -9.73
C ILE A 144 -0.27 -12.84 -9.41
N LEU A 145 -1.44 -13.06 -8.82
CA LEU A 145 -2.33 -11.98 -8.39
C LEU A 145 -1.61 -10.99 -7.45
N LEU A 146 -0.92 -11.49 -6.43
CA LEU A 146 -0.15 -10.64 -5.51
C LEU A 146 0.97 -9.87 -6.21
N LEU A 147 1.64 -10.49 -7.19
CA LEU A 147 2.64 -9.80 -8.01
C LEU A 147 2.03 -8.65 -8.82
N VAL A 148 0.88 -8.89 -9.45
CA VAL A 148 0.18 -7.87 -10.24
C VAL A 148 -0.23 -6.71 -9.34
N ILE A 149 -0.78 -6.98 -8.16
CA ILE A 149 -1.16 -5.93 -7.20
C ILE A 149 0.08 -5.17 -6.72
N ASN A 150 1.22 -5.83 -6.48
CA ASN A 150 2.46 -5.16 -6.12
C ASN A 150 3.00 -4.23 -7.22
N ILE A 151 2.92 -4.66 -8.49
CA ILE A 151 3.32 -3.82 -9.63
C ILE A 151 2.40 -2.61 -9.74
N GLN A 152 1.09 -2.82 -9.65
CA GLN A 152 0.11 -1.74 -9.66
C GLN A 152 0.31 -0.78 -8.48
N PHE A 153 0.58 -1.29 -7.28
CA PHE A 153 0.96 -0.48 -6.12
C PHE A 153 2.18 0.40 -6.44
N PHE A 154 3.25 -0.21 -6.98
CA PHE A 154 4.46 0.52 -7.37
C PHE A 154 4.16 1.63 -8.38
N VAL A 155 3.41 1.32 -9.44
CA VAL A 155 3.05 2.28 -10.49
C VAL A 155 2.16 3.40 -9.97
N THR A 156 1.29 3.15 -8.99
CA THR A 156 0.25 4.11 -8.59
C THR A 156 0.57 4.91 -7.33
N ASN A 157 1.34 4.34 -6.40
CA ASN A 157 1.67 5.00 -5.12
C ASN A 157 3.08 5.64 -5.14
N VAL A 158 4.07 5.00 -5.77
CA VAL A 158 5.45 5.50 -5.74
C VAL A 158 5.63 6.84 -6.46
N PRO A 159 4.98 7.12 -7.61
CA PRO A 159 5.15 8.41 -8.28
C PRO A 159 4.72 9.59 -7.41
N ILE A 160 3.56 9.52 -6.76
CA ILE A 160 3.07 10.61 -5.91
C ILE A 160 3.94 10.79 -4.65
N ALA A 161 4.37 9.69 -4.02
CA ALA A 161 5.29 9.74 -2.89
C ALA A 161 6.63 10.37 -3.28
N THR A 162 7.19 9.97 -4.43
CA THR A 162 8.43 10.55 -4.96
C THR A 162 8.25 12.05 -5.22
N ILE A 163 7.15 12.47 -5.85
CA ILE A 163 6.85 13.88 -6.09
C ILE A 163 6.82 14.66 -4.77
N TYR A 164 6.18 14.15 -3.71
CA TYR A 164 6.18 14.84 -2.42
C TYR A 164 7.57 14.95 -1.80
N LEU A 165 8.43 13.94 -1.97
CA LEU A 165 9.80 13.97 -1.45
C LEU A 165 10.71 14.91 -2.25
N THR A 166 10.58 14.92 -3.57
CA THR A 166 11.48 15.68 -4.43
C THR A 166 10.98 17.10 -4.67
N ALA A 167 9.72 17.43 -4.42
CA ALA A 167 9.16 18.74 -4.76
C ALA A 167 9.94 19.91 -4.15
N GLU A 168 10.39 19.81 -2.91
CA GLU A 168 11.20 20.85 -2.24
C GLU A 168 12.63 20.98 -2.81
N LEU A 169 13.15 19.90 -3.43
CA LEU A 169 14.50 19.87 -4.00
C LEU A 169 14.53 20.22 -5.49
N THR A 170 13.42 19.99 -6.19
CA THR A 170 13.36 20.05 -7.67
C THR A 170 12.66 21.31 -8.18
N PHE A 171 11.72 21.88 -7.42
CA PHE A 171 10.96 23.05 -7.84
C PHE A 171 11.31 24.25 -6.97
N ASP A 172 11.89 25.30 -7.58
CA ASP A 172 12.08 26.56 -6.88
C ASP A 172 10.74 27.29 -6.81
N LYS A 173 10.15 27.32 -5.61
CA LYS A 173 8.86 27.98 -5.35
C LYS A 173 8.88 29.48 -5.60
N ARG A 174 10.07 30.09 -5.75
CA ARG A 174 10.23 31.51 -6.10
C ARG A 174 9.94 31.76 -7.58
N HIS A 175 10.06 30.74 -8.42
CA HIS A 175 9.75 30.82 -9.84
C HIS A 175 8.30 30.37 -10.11
N VAL A 176 7.48 31.28 -10.66
CA VAL A 176 6.05 31.04 -10.95
C VAL A 176 5.84 29.78 -11.81
N ILE A 177 6.72 29.55 -12.79
CA ILE A 177 6.64 28.39 -13.69
C ILE A 177 6.85 27.08 -12.92
N ASP A 178 7.88 27.00 -12.08
CA ASP A 178 8.20 25.81 -11.31
C ASP A 178 7.12 25.50 -10.27
N TYR A 179 6.54 26.55 -9.70
CA TYR A 179 5.43 26.45 -8.77
C TYR A 179 4.15 25.87 -9.43
N GLU A 180 3.76 26.36 -10.60
CA GLU A 180 2.61 25.80 -11.33
C GLU A 180 2.88 24.38 -11.85
N LEU A 181 4.11 24.09 -12.25
CA LEU A 181 4.51 22.74 -12.67
C LEU A 181 4.48 21.74 -11.51
N SER A 182 4.87 22.18 -10.30
CA SER A 182 4.74 21.39 -9.07
C SER A 182 3.28 21.03 -8.76
N LYS A 183 2.35 22.00 -8.87
CA LYS A 183 0.92 21.73 -8.71
C LYS A 183 0.40 20.72 -9.71
N LEU A 184 0.77 20.87 -10.98
CA LEU A 184 0.37 19.95 -12.04
C LEU A 184 0.90 18.54 -11.78
N ALA A 185 2.15 18.40 -11.35
CA ALA A 185 2.75 17.12 -10.99
C ALA A 185 2.01 16.44 -9.83
N ILE A 186 1.70 17.19 -8.77
CA ILE A 186 0.92 16.69 -7.63
C ILE A 186 -0.49 16.27 -8.06
N ALA A 187 -1.15 17.05 -8.91
CA ALA A 187 -2.48 16.73 -9.44
C ALA A 187 -2.44 15.43 -10.27
N ALA A 188 -1.46 15.28 -11.16
CA ALA A 188 -1.27 14.07 -11.96
C ALA A 188 -0.97 12.84 -11.09
N GLY A 189 -0.09 12.98 -10.09
CA GLY A 189 0.21 11.91 -9.14
C GLY A 189 -1.01 11.47 -8.32
N ARG A 190 -1.88 12.41 -7.92
CA ARG A 190 -3.15 12.09 -7.25
C ARG A 190 -4.13 11.37 -8.17
N MET A 191 -4.25 11.80 -9.42
CA MET A 191 -5.10 11.10 -10.39
C MET A 191 -4.63 9.65 -10.59
N LEU A 192 -3.32 9.43 -10.65
CA LEU A 192 -2.74 8.10 -10.77
C LEU A 192 -2.99 7.23 -9.53
N LEU A 193 -2.84 7.81 -8.33
CA LEU A 193 -3.17 7.15 -7.07
C LEU A 193 -4.64 6.70 -7.04
N TYR A 194 -5.57 7.59 -7.39
CA TYR A 194 -7.00 7.25 -7.43
C TYR A 194 -7.34 6.22 -8.51
N GLY A 195 -6.70 6.30 -9.67
CA GLY A 195 -6.77 5.27 -10.71
C GLY A 195 -6.31 3.90 -10.20
N GLY A 196 -5.34 3.89 -9.28
CA GLY A 196 -4.93 2.69 -8.54
C GLY A 196 -6.09 1.99 -7.83
N TYR A 197 -6.99 2.71 -7.16
CA TYR A 197 -8.12 2.06 -6.49
C TYR A 197 -9.13 1.47 -7.47
N ALA A 198 -9.38 2.13 -8.60
CA ALA A 198 -10.27 1.60 -9.63
C ALA A 198 -9.69 0.32 -10.27
N THR A 199 -8.38 0.28 -10.50
CA THR A 199 -7.71 -0.89 -11.10
C THR A 199 -7.72 -2.13 -10.19
N ASN A 200 -7.76 -1.97 -8.86
CA ASN A 200 -7.93 -3.10 -7.94
C ASN A 200 -9.18 -3.92 -8.26
N CYS A 201 -10.31 -3.27 -8.52
CA CYS A 201 -11.56 -3.94 -8.88
C CYS A 201 -11.40 -4.78 -10.15
N ILE A 202 -10.79 -4.20 -11.19
CA ILE A 202 -10.51 -4.88 -12.46
C ILE A 202 -9.61 -6.10 -12.23
N ILE A 203 -8.54 -5.95 -11.43
CA ILE A 203 -7.64 -7.05 -11.09
C ILE A 203 -8.39 -8.18 -10.38
N TYR A 204 -9.26 -7.87 -9.41
CA TYR A 204 -10.06 -8.89 -8.73
C TYR A 204 -11.04 -9.59 -9.66
N CYS A 205 -11.67 -8.88 -10.59
CA CYS A 205 -12.54 -9.49 -11.61
C CYS A 205 -11.78 -10.44 -12.55
N LEU A 206 -10.55 -10.10 -12.94
CA LEU A 206 -9.74 -10.91 -13.86
C LEU A 206 -9.15 -12.17 -13.22
N PHE A 207 -8.68 -12.07 -11.98
CA PHE A 207 -7.96 -13.17 -11.31
C PHE A 207 -8.78 -13.93 -10.26
N GLY A 208 -9.89 -13.35 -9.80
CA GLY A 208 -10.76 -13.92 -8.79
C GLY A 208 -11.82 -14.85 -9.39
N SER A 209 -11.51 -16.14 -9.55
CA SER A 209 -12.51 -17.11 -10.00
C SER A 209 -13.73 -17.22 -9.07
N ARG A 210 -13.59 -16.88 -7.79
CA ARG A 210 -14.71 -16.76 -6.85
C ARG A 210 -15.55 -15.51 -7.10
N PHE A 211 -14.90 -14.37 -7.31
CA PHE A 211 -15.58 -13.09 -7.62
C PHE A 211 -16.32 -13.12 -8.97
N ARG A 212 -15.88 -13.95 -9.92
CA ARG A 212 -16.57 -14.12 -11.20
C ARG A 212 -17.81 -15.02 -11.13
N ASN A 213 -17.90 -15.85 -10.10
CA ASN A 213 -18.96 -16.85 -9.95
C ASN A 213 -20.04 -16.46 -8.93
N GLU A 214 -19.87 -15.32 -8.26
CA GLU A 214 -20.85 -14.66 -7.38
C GLU A 214 -21.53 -13.52 -8.15
#